data_AF-M4A0N2-F1
#
_entry.id   AF-M4A0N2-F1
#
_cell.length_a   1.000
_cell.length_b   1.000
_cell.length_c   1.000
_cell.angle_alpha   90.00
_cell.angle_beta   90.00
_cell.angle_gamma   90.00
#
_symmetry.space_group_name_H-M   'P 1'
#
loop_
_entity.id
_entity.type
_entity.pdbx_description
1 polymer ?
#
loop_
_entity_poly.entity_id
_entity_poly.type
_entity_poly.pdbx_seq_one_letter_code
_entity_poly.pdbx_strand_id
1 'polypeptide(L)'
;MASKGAKETLVSKLGFRSNNSGSKAEAELEKVRKENAHLRKKIDEQAKRHIKSPDSDKGKLLERILSLETLRERNNQQLLVKEQELESLRQQLSAKGGEVVASLQAQLEQRRREAEQRDGMFQSLSQETENLKNKLATVSARCQSLEKQATNGHVPAAELVQMQDQLKDALEKNQQWLVYDQQREVFVQSVVARTMELEQQLEQAKQQQESKAEPSSEASNNTQGKEKESDLKKHYETMLLGVQKDLESQKDQTAKALQELRAQKEQTLKAQADLQQQREQVSRVQEERCVLQRKYEDKCSELSAFLRKYEERGKELDEAKIQLQAERLGNRQVVHEERKVSSERTDRVRADLEKVEKRLDEEKKRSADLLQQVNMLQKSLINQNEERRRIAALEQQIQLSAKDSENEKLDRQSMQEQLQKVLKELRKARDQIAKLESAKQLSARFSEPSSYNNLEFERLTINSHGSTSPSKVIGLLDESFLECPKCQAPYATSRHRELLAHIDYCFA
;
A
#
# COMPACT_ATOMS: atom_id res chain seq x y z
N MET A 1 72.85 37.98 73.31
CA MET A 1 74.14 38.65 73.58
C MET A 1 75.20 38.01 72.70
N ALA A 2 75.84 38.81 71.83
CA ALA A 2 77.10 38.64 71.08
C ALA A 2 77.49 37.24 70.53
N SER A 3 77.87 37.08 69.26
CA SER A 3 79.11 37.69 68.75
C SER A 3 79.17 37.73 67.22
N LYS A 4 79.40 38.94 66.68
CA LYS A 4 79.94 39.21 65.35
C LYS A 4 81.42 38.84 65.34
N GLY A 5 81.91 38.12 64.32
CA GLY A 5 83.34 38.05 64.07
C GLY A 5 83.81 36.78 63.36
N ALA A 6 83.52 36.66 62.05
CA ALA A 6 84.27 35.80 61.14
C ALA A 6 84.01 36.17 59.66
N LYS A 7 83.89 37.47 59.36
CA LYS A 7 84.10 37.99 58.00
C LYS A 7 85.57 38.38 57.93
N GLU A 8 86.43 37.47 57.49
CA GLU A 8 87.76 37.74 56.86
C GLU A 8 88.62 36.48 56.67
N THR A 9 88.27 35.33 57.24
CA THR A 9 89.19 34.17 57.31
C THR A 9 88.88 33.01 56.35
N LEU A 10 88.19 33.25 55.23
CA LEU A 10 87.93 32.24 54.19
C LEU A 10 88.15 32.76 52.76
N VAL A 11 88.83 33.89 52.57
CA VAL A 11 89.27 34.40 51.25
C VAL A 11 90.68 33.92 50.89
N SER A 12 91.39 33.25 51.81
CA SER A 12 92.79 32.82 51.60
C SER A 12 92.99 31.33 51.29
N LYS A 13 91.92 30.57 50.99
CA LYS A 13 91.99 29.10 50.75
C LYS A 13 91.55 28.61 49.37
N LEU A 14 91.33 29.52 48.41
CA LEU A 14 90.97 29.17 47.02
C LEU A 14 91.92 29.75 45.97
N GLY A 15 93.23 29.69 46.21
CA GLY A 15 94.22 29.41 45.16
C GLY A 15 94.19 30.22 43.85
N PHE A 16 93.69 31.45 43.83
CA PHE A 16 93.81 32.33 42.65
C PHE A 16 95.22 32.92 42.59
N ARG A 17 96.17 32.15 42.07
CA ARG A 17 97.38 32.74 41.48
C ARG A 17 96.95 33.43 40.18
N SER A 18 96.81 34.75 40.27
CA SER A 18 96.67 35.64 39.13
C SER A 18 97.97 35.62 38.31
N ASN A 19 97.99 34.81 37.25
CA ASN A 19 99.05 34.82 36.25
C ASN A 19 98.46 35.26 34.89
N ASN A 20 98.61 36.54 34.59
CA ASN A 20 98.86 37.12 33.27
C ASN A 20 98.07 36.58 32.04
N SER A 21 96.74 36.45 32.12
CA SER A 21 95.86 36.14 30.98
C SER A 21 94.76 37.18 30.70
N GLY A 22 94.73 38.27 31.48
CA GLY A 22 93.70 39.32 31.41
C GLY A 22 93.54 39.94 30.03
N SER A 23 94.64 40.30 29.34
CA SER A 23 94.53 40.96 28.03
C SER A 23 94.01 40.05 26.91
N LYS A 24 94.21 38.73 27.01
CA LYS A 24 93.75 37.77 26.00
C LYS A 24 92.28 37.40 26.21
N ALA A 25 91.87 37.19 27.46
CA ALA A 25 90.47 36.96 27.82
C ALA A 25 89.60 38.22 27.59
N GLU A 26 90.15 39.41 27.83
CA GLU A 26 89.48 40.69 27.56
C GLU A 26 89.33 40.96 26.06
N ALA A 27 90.34 40.62 25.25
CA ALA A 27 90.25 40.68 23.78
C ALA A 27 89.24 39.69 23.19
N GLU A 28 89.13 38.46 23.74
CA GLU A 28 88.10 37.50 23.32
C GLU A 28 86.70 37.93 23.76
N LEU A 29 86.53 38.46 24.97
CA LEU A 29 85.26 39.05 25.40
C LEU A 29 84.84 40.21 24.50
N GLU A 30 85.78 41.05 24.08
CA GLU A 30 85.49 42.16 23.18
C GLU A 30 85.15 41.69 21.76
N LYS A 31 85.77 40.59 21.30
CA LYS A 31 85.39 39.92 20.05
C LYS A 31 83.98 39.34 20.14
N VAL A 32 83.64 38.64 21.22
CA VAL A 32 82.31 38.09 21.47
C VAL A 32 81.26 39.19 21.63
N ARG A 33 81.61 40.34 22.21
CA ARG A 33 80.72 41.53 22.25
C ARG A 33 80.47 42.09 20.86
N LYS A 34 81.51 42.22 20.03
CA LYS A 34 81.37 42.69 18.63
C LYS A 34 80.57 41.70 17.78
N GLU A 35 80.79 40.39 17.95
CA GLU A 35 80.01 39.35 17.28
C GLU A 35 78.56 39.35 17.77
N ASN A 36 78.30 39.49 19.07
CA ASN A 36 76.94 39.66 19.60
C ASN A 36 76.27 40.93 19.06
N ALA A 37 76.99 42.04 18.99
CA ALA A 37 76.46 43.28 18.42
C ALA A 37 76.16 43.14 16.92
N HIS A 38 77.01 42.41 16.18
CA HIS A 38 76.78 42.13 14.77
C HIS A 38 75.61 41.17 14.55
N LEU A 39 75.48 40.12 15.36
CA LEU A 39 74.36 39.19 15.32
C LEU A 39 73.04 39.89 15.68
N ARG A 40 73.05 40.76 16.71
CA ARG A 40 71.90 41.61 17.05
C ARG A 40 71.52 42.53 15.89
N LYS A 41 72.49 43.18 15.24
CA LYS A 41 72.22 43.96 14.02
C LYS A 41 71.63 43.12 12.88
N LYS A 42 72.12 41.90 12.66
CA LYS A 42 71.56 40.98 11.64
C LYS A 42 70.15 40.53 11.97
N ILE A 43 69.85 40.26 13.24
CA ILE A 43 68.51 39.92 13.72
C ILE A 43 67.57 41.12 13.53
N ASP A 44 68.01 42.33 13.89
CA ASP A 44 67.23 43.56 13.67
C ASP A 44 67.03 43.87 12.19
N GLU A 45 68.02 43.62 11.33
CA GLU A 45 67.89 43.74 9.87
C GLU A 45 66.94 42.68 9.28
N GLN A 46 66.93 41.45 9.81
CA GLN A 46 65.96 40.42 9.44
C GLN A 46 64.54 40.78 9.91
N ALA A 47 64.39 41.38 11.10
CA ALA A 47 63.10 41.84 11.61
C ALA A 47 62.56 43.08 10.86
N LYS A 48 63.44 43.96 10.37
CA LYS A 48 63.06 45.14 9.57
C LYS A 48 62.74 44.81 8.10
N ARG A 49 63.25 43.69 7.57
CA ARG A 49 62.77 43.16 6.28
C ARG A 49 61.35 42.65 6.51
N HIS A 50 60.38 43.45 6.09
CA HIS A 50 58.93 43.25 6.25
C HIS A 50 58.39 42.06 5.42
N ILE A 51 58.99 40.88 5.56
CA ILE A 51 58.43 39.63 5.08
C ILE A 51 57.42 39.20 6.15
N LYS A 52 56.12 39.21 5.81
CA LYS A 52 55.10 38.57 6.65
C LYS A 52 55.65 37.20 7.06
N SER A 53 55.78 36.97 8.37
CA SER A 53 56.25 35.71 8.90
C SER A 53 55.46 34.56 8.24
N PRO A 54 56.13 33.59 7.59
CA PRO A 54 55.47 32.43 7.00
C PRO A 54 54.60 31.65 8.03
N ASP A 55 54.82 31.87 9.32
CA ASP A 55 54.06 31.23 10.39
C ASP A 55 52.69 31.86 10.63
N SER A 56 52.45 33.12 10.21
CA SER A 56 51.12 33.73 10.36
C SER A 56 50.07 33.10 9.44
N ASP A 57 50.46 32.76 8.20
CA ASP A 57 49.54 32.14 7.24
C ASP A 57 49.37 30.64 7.52
N LYS A 58 50.44 29.98 8.01
CA LYS A 58 50.35 28.61 8.54
C LYS A 58 49.45 28.53 9.78
N GLY A 59 49.52 29.50 10.70
CA GLY A 59 48.65 29.57 11.87
C GLY A 59 47.18 29.70 11.49
N LYS A 60 46.84 30.62 10.57
CA LYS A 60 45.47 30.76 10.05
C LYS A 60 44.96 29.52 9.33
N LEU A 61 45.82 28.84 8.58
CA LEU A 61 45.47 27.57 7.93
C LEU A 61 45.18 26.48 8.96
N LEU A 62 45.99 26.36 10.02
CA LEU A 62 45.76 25.40 11.10
C LEU A 62 44.47 25.70 11.86
N GLU A 63 44.18 26.96 12.17
CA GLU A 63 42.90 27.37 12.77
C GLU A 63 41.72 27.01 11.85
N ARG A 64 41.86 27.24 10.54
CA ARG A 64 40.83 26.86 9.56
C ARG A 64 40.64 25.36 9.51
N ILE A 65 41.70 24.57 9.49
CA ILE A 65 41.65 23.10 9.52
C ILE A 65 40.94 22.63 10.80
N LEU A 66 41.33 23.14 11.97
CA LEU A 66 40.68 22.81 13.24
C LEU A 66 39.19 23.15 13.25
N SER A 67 38.81 24.31 12.71
CA SER A 67 37.39 24.70 12.61
C SER A 67 36.58 23.77 11.70
N LEU A 68 37.18 23.33 10.58
CA LEU A 68 36.55 22.41 9.63
C LEU A 68 36.47 20.99 10.18
N GLU A 69 37.51 20.51 10.87
CA GLU A 69 37.51 19.21 11.55
C GLU A 69 36.43 19.16 12.63
N THR A 70 36.31 20.23 13.42
CA THR A 70 35.26 20.35 14.45
C THR A 70 33.86 20.36 13.84
N LEU A 71 33.66 21.08 12.73
CA LEU A 71 32.38 21.11 12.05
C LEU A 71 32.04 19.75 11.41
N ARG A 72 33.03 19.09 10.80
CA ARG A 72 32.90 17.73 10.25
C ARG A 72 32.50 16.74 11.34
N GLU A 73 33.15 16.79 12.49
CA GLU A 73 32.84 15.93 13.63
C GLU A 73 31.41 16.15 14.15
N ARG A 74 30.99 17.42 14.29
CA ARG A 74 29.59 17.74 14.66
C ARG A 74 28.59 17.24 13.61
N ASN A 75 28.88 17.42 12.33
CA ASN A 75 28.01 16.95 11.26
C ASN A 75 27.92 15.41 11.26
N ASN A 76 29.02 14.70 11.48
CA ASN A 76 29.04 13.25 11.60
C ASN A 76 28.21 12.76 12.80
N GLN A 77 28.34 13.42 13.96
CA GLN A 77 27.54 13.09 15.14
C GLN A 77 26.04 13.32 14.88
N GLN A 78 25.67 14.40 14.20
CA GLN A 78 24.28 14.66 13.81
C GLN A 78 23.76 13.61 12.82
N LEU A 79 24.57 13.20 11.84
CA LEU A 79 24.22 12.13 10.91
C LEU A 79 23.99 10.80 11.65
N LEU A 80 24.86 10.45 12.59
CA LEU A 80 24.70 9.22 13.38
C LEU A 80 23.40 9.22 14.19
N VAL A 81 23.06 10.34 14.83
CA VAL A 81 21.78 10.49 15.54
C VAL A 81 20.60 10.34 14.58
N LYS A 82 20.68 10.96 13.40
CA LYS A 82 19.62 10.85 12.37
C LYS A 82 19.50 9.42 11.82
N GLU A 83 20.60 8.71 11.66
CA GLU A 83 20.60 7.29 11.28
C GLU A 83 19.92 6.41 12.34
N GLN A 84 20.20 6.65 13.62
CA GLN A 84 19.53 5.94 14.72
C GLN A 84 18.03 6.25 14.79
N GLU A 85 17.64 7.52 14.59
CA GLU A 85 16.22 7.91 14.51
C GLU A 85 15.51 7.21 13.34
N LEU A 86 16.13 7.17 12.16
CA LEU A 86 15.59 6.46 11.00
C LEU A 86 15.43 4.97 11.25
N GLU A 87 16.41 4.34 11.92
CA GLU A 87 16.35 2.92 12.24
C GLU A 87 15.24 2.60 13.25
N SER A 88 15.05 3.45 14.27
CA SER A 88 13.94 3.33 15.22
C SER A 88 12.58 3.46 14.52
N LEU A 89 12.44 4.43 13.62
CA LEU A 89 11.21 4.62 12.85
C LEU A 89 10.93 3.42 11.93
N ARG A 90 11.94 2.84 11.29
CA ARG A 90 11.80 1.62 10.48
C ARG A 90 11.32 0.44 11.32
N GLN A 91 11.90 0.22 12.49
CA GLN A 91 11.48 -0.85 13.40
C GLN A 91 10.04 -0.66 13.88
N GLN A 92 9.64 0.56 14.24
CA GLN A 92 8.25 0.85 14.62
C GLN A 92 7.28 0.62 13.47
N LEU A 93 7.64 1.01 12.25
CA LEU A 93 6.80 0.84 11.06
C LEU A 93 6.69 -0.63 10.68
N SER A 94 7.76 -1.41 10.84
CA SER A 94 7.76 -2.86 10.69
C SER A 94 6.90 -3.55 11.76
N ALA A 95 7.02 -3.16 13.03
CA ALA A 95 6.23 -3.73 14.13
C ALA A 95 4.73 -3.42 13.97
N LYS A 96 4.37 -2.15 13.76
CA LYS A 96 2.97 -1.73 13.52
C LYS A 96 2.41 -2.34 12.24
N GLY A 97 3.22 -2.38 11.17
CA GLY A 97 2.84 -3.04 9.93
C GLY A 97 2.57 -4.53 10.13
N GLY A 98 3.42 -5.22 10.89
CA GLY A 98 3.25 -6.63 11.26
C GLY A 98 1.98 -6.89 12.07
N GLU A 99 1.68 -6.05 13.07
CA GLU A 99 0.46 -6.15 13.87
C GLU A 99 -0.81 -5.96 13.02
N VAL A 100 -0.82 -4.95 12.14
CA VAL A 100 -1.96 -4.69 11.23
C VAL A 100 -2.15 -5.87 10.28
N VAL A 101 -1.07 -6.39 9.69
CA VAL A 101 -1.12 -7.55 8.79
C VAL A 101 -1.63 -8.79 9.53
N ALA A 102 -1.14 -9.06 10.74
CA ALA A 102 -1.59 -10.19 11.55
C ALA A 102 -3.08 -10.06 11.95
N SER A 103 -3.53 -8.87 12.32
CA SER A 103 -4.94 -8.59 12.63
C SER A 103 -5.84 -8.79 11.42
N LEU A 104 -5.44 -8.27 10.24
CA LEU A 104 -6.20 -8.46 9.00
C LEU A 104 -6.25 -9.93 8.59
N GLN A 105 -5.14 -10.65 8.73
CA GLN A 105 -5.08 -12.09 8.44
C GLN A 105 -6.00 -12.89 9.37
N ALA A 106 -6.01 -12.59 10.67
CA ALA A 106 -6.93 -13.20 11.63
C ALA A 106 -8.40 -12.89 11.32
N GLN A 107 -8.72 -11.66 10.91
CA GLN A 107 -10.07 -11.30 10.48
C GLN A 107 -10.51 -12.06 9.22
N LEU A 108 -9.62 -12.24 8.23
CA LEU A 108 -9.92 -13.02 7.03
C LEU A 108 -10.16 -14.49 7.35
N GLU A 109 -9.34 -15.10 8.22
CA GLU A 109 -9.56 -16.47 8.67
C GLU A 109 -10.89 -16.63 9.41
N GLN A 110 -11.23 -15.68 10.27
CA GLN A 110 -12.49 -15.67 10.99
C GLN A 110 -13.68 -15.58 10.02
N ARG A 111 -13.62 -14.66 9.04
CA ARG A 111 -14.64 -14.53 7.99
C ARG A 111 -14.79 -15.80 7.16
N ARG A 112 -13.68 -16.51 6.90
CA ARG A 112 -13.69 -17.80 6.20
C ARG A 112 -14.41 -18.87 7.01
N ARG A 113 -14.09 -19.02 8.30
CA ARG A 113 -14.77 -19.98 9.20
C ARG A 113 -16.26 -19.67 9.33
N GLU A 114 -16.64 -18.40 9.43
CA GLU A 114 -18.04 -17.98 9.46
C GLU A 114 -18.79 -18.33 8.16
N ALA A 115 -18.13 -18.18 7.00
CA ALA A 115 -18.70 -18.58 5.71
C ALA A 115 -18.89 -20.09 5.63
N GLU A 116 -17.87 -20.87 6.01
CA GLU A 116 -17.95 -22.34 6.07
C GLU A 116 -19.09 -22.82 6.99
N GLN A 117 -19.28 -22.18 8.15
CA GLN A 117 -20.41 -22.47 9.04
C GLN A 117 -21.77 -22.13 8.42
N ARG A 118 -21.89 -20.98 7.74
CA ARG A 118 -23.12 -20.60 7.04
C ARG A 118 -23.45 -21.58 5.92
N ASP A 119 -22.46 -22.01 5.16
CA ASP A 119 -22.63 -22.98 4.08
C ASP A 119 -23.09 -24.34 4.62
N GLY A 120 -22.53 -24.79 5.75
CA GLY A 120 -22.99 -25.99 6.44
C GLY A 120 -24.46 -25.91 6.89
N MET A 121 -24.87 -24.77 7.46
CA MET A 121 -26.28 -24.53 7.82
C MET A 121 -27.19 -24.52 6.59
N PHE A 122 -26.76 -23.89 5.48
CA PHE A 122 -27.51 -23.86 4.23
C PHE A 122 -27.71 -25.28 3.65
N GLN A 123 -26.68 -26.11 3.66
CA GLN A 123 -26.77 -27.50 3.22
C GLN A 123 -27.77 -28.30 4.07
N SER A 124 -27.72 -28.15 5.40
CA SER A 124 -28.67 -28.81 6.30
C SER A 124 -30.11 -28.37 6.03
N LEU A 125 -30.36 -27.07 5.94
CA LEU A 125 -31.69 -26.52 5.65
C LEU A 125 -32.20 -26.94 4.26
N SER A 126 -31.32 -27.00 3.26
CA SER A 126 -31.67 -27.48 1.93
C SER A 126 -32.09 -28.96 1.98
N GLN A 127 -31.35 -29.79 2.72
CA GLN A 127 -31.69 -31.21 2.89
C GLN A 127 -33.01 -31.39 3.63
N GLU A 128 -33.26 -30.62 4.69
CA GLU A 128 -34.55 -30.63 5.40
C GLU A 128 -35.70 -30.19 4.52
N THR A 129 -35.51 -29.15 3.71
CA THR A 129 -36.51 -28.66 2.75
C THR A 129 -36.86 -29.74 1.74
N GLU A 130 -35.87 -30.44 1.21
CA GLU A 130 -36.10 -31.54 0.26
C GLU A 130 -36.81 -32.73 0.91
N ASN A 131 -36.43 -33.08 2.14
CA ASN A 131 -37.12 -34.10 2.93
C ASN A 131 -38.60 -33.73 3.17
N LEU A 132 -38.89 -32.46 3.45
CA LEU A 132 -40.26 -31.97 3.64
C LEU A 132 -41.06 -32.00 2.33
N LYS A 133 -40.46 -31.63 1.19
CA LYS A 133 -41.11 -31.77 -0.13
C LYS A 133 -41.48 -33.22 -0.41
N ASN A 134 -40.59 -34.17 -0.14
CA ASN A 134 -40.84 -35.60 -0.35
C ASN A 134 -41.98 -36.10 0.56
N LYS A 135 -42.03 -35.67 1.83
CA LYS A 135 -43.14 -35.97 2.73
C LYS A 135 -44.46 -35.37 2.23
N LEU A 136 -44.43 -34.12 1.77
CA LEU A 136 -45.61 -33.43 1.24
C LEU A 136 -46.14 -34.13 -0.02
N ALA A 137 -45.27 -34.52 -0.95
CA ALA A 137 -45.63 -35.29 -2.13
C ALA A 137 -46.31 -36.61 -1.75
N THR A 138 -45.75 -37.31 -0.76
CA THR A 138 -46.32 -38.56 -0.23
C THR A 138 -47.73 -38.35 0.35
N VAL A 139 -47.91 -37.32 1.20
CA VAL A 139 -49.21 -36.99 1.80
C VAL A 139 -50.21 -36.57 0.72
N SER A 140 -49.78 -35.77 -0.25
CA SER A 140 -50.62 -35.32 -1.37
C SER A 140 -51.12 -36.50 -2.21
N ALA A 141 -50.25 -37.47 -2.52
CA ALA A 141 -50.63 -38.68 -3.22
C ALA A 141 -51.65 -39.51 -2.43
N ARG A 142 -51.48 -39.60 -1.10
CA ARG A 142 -52.43 -40.28 -0.21
C ARG A 142 -53.79 -39.58 -0.18
N CYS A 143 -53.82 -38.26 -0.08
CA CYS A 143 -55.05 -37.46 -0.12
C CYS A 143 -55.80 -37.67 -1.45
N GLN A 144 -55.10 -37.60 -2.59
CA GLN A 144 -55.70 -37.86 -3.90
C GLN A 144 -56.26 -39.29 -4.01
N SER A 145 -55.60 -40.30 -3.42
CA SER A 145 -56.14 -41.67 -3.41
C SER A 145 -57.41 -41.78 -2.56
N LEU A 146 -57.47 -41.10 -1.41
CA LEU A 146 -58.64 -41.10 -0.55
C LEU A 146 -59.81 -40.36 -1.20
N GLU A 147 -59.53 -39.26 -1.88
CA GLU A 147 -60.53 -38.51 -2.64
C GLU A 147 -61.12 -39.36 -3.78
N LYS A 148 -60.27 -40.07 -4.53
CA LYS A 148 -60.73 -41.04 -5.55
C LYS A 148 -61.57 -42.19 -4.98
N GLN A 149 -61.25 -42.66 -3.77
CA GLN A 149 -62.08 -43.66 -3.08
C GLN A 149 -63.41 -43.06 -2.63
N ALA A 150 -63.43 -41.83 -2.14
CA ALA A 150 -64.65 -41.13 -1.74
C ALA A 150 -65.58 -40.85 -2.94
N THR A 151 -65.03 -40.47 -4.10
CA THR A 151 -65.82 -40.27 -5.33
C THR A 151 -66.38 -41.58 -5.88
N ASN A 152 -65.67 -42.69 -5.72
CA ASN A 152 -66.13 -44.01 -6.16
C ASN A 152 -67.08 -44.70 -5.15
N GLY A 153 -67.15 -44.22 -3.91
CA GLY A 153 -67.99 -44.75 -2.84
C GLY A 153 -69.30 -43.98 -2.62
N HIS A 154 -69.71 -43.09 -3.53
CA HIS A 154 -70.94 -42.32 -3.35
C HIS A 154 -72.17 -43.22 -3.55
N VAL A 155 -72.97 -43.37 -2.49
CA VAL A 155 -74.41 -43.66 -2.60
C VAL A 155 -74.98 -42.68 -3.64
N PRO A 156 -75.74 -43.12 -4.66
CA PRO A 156 -76.15 -42.24 -5.75
C PRO A 156 -76.79 -40.97 -5.21
N ALA A 157 -76.35 -39.79 -5.67
CA ALA A 157 -76.91 -38.50 -5.24
C ALA A 157 -78.45 -38.45 -5.37
N ALA A 158 -79.02 -39.29 -6.25
CA ALA A 158 -80.46 -39.51 -6.39
C ALA A 158 -81.13 -40.14 -5.15
N GLU A 159 -80.48 -41.10 -4.47
CA GLU A 159 -81.01 -41.72 -3.25
C GLU A 159 -80.98 -40.75 -2.07
N LEU A 160 -79.97 -39.88 -2.01
CA LEU A 160 -79.84 -38.85 -0.97
C LEU A 160 -80.90 -37.75 -1.12
N VAL A 161 -81.23 -37.38 -2.36
CA VAL A 161 -82.35 -36.46 -2.66
C VAL A 161 -83.71 -37.12 -2.36
N GLN A 162 -83.92 -38.38 -2.74
CA GLN A 162 -85.15 -39.10 -2.41
C GLN A 162 -85.36 -39.23 -0.89
N MET A 163 -84.31 -39.53 -0.13
CA MET A 163 -84.37 -39.58 1.33
C MET A 163 -84.72 -38.21 1.94
N GLN A 164 -84.20 -37.12 1.36
CA GLN A 164 -84.52 -35.77 1.81
C GLN A 164 -85.98 -35.39 1.55
N ASP A 165 -86.54 -35.79 0.40
CA ASP A 165 -87.94 -35.52 0.05
C ASP A 165 -88.90 -36.36 0.91
N GLN A 166 -88.57 -37.63 1.17
CA GLN A 166 -89.34 -38.49 2.09
C GLN A 166 -89.37 -37.91 3.51
N LEU A 167 -88.26 -37.34 3.98
CA LEU A 167 -88.19 -36.73 5.31
C LEU A 167 -89.06 -35.46 5.39
N LYS A 168 -89.10 -34.66 4.33
CA LYS A 168 -89.96 -33.46 4.26
C LYS A 168 -91.44 -33.83 4.28
N ASP A 169 -91.84 -34.81 3.47
CA ASP A 169 -93.23 -35.30 3.43
C ASP A 169 -93.66 -35.90 4.79
N ALA A 170 -92.76 -36.64 5.45
CA ALA A 170 -93.00 -37.16 6.79
C ALA A 170 -93.18 -36.04 7.82
N LEU A 171 -92.38 -34.97 7.75
CA LEU A 171 -92.49 -33.81 8.63
C LEU A 171 -93.81 -33.06 8.43
N GLU A 172 -94.22 -32.84 7.17
CA GLU A 172 -95.46 -32.15 6.84
C GLU A 172 -96.68 -32.94 7.33
N LYS A 173 -96.69 -34.26 7.13
CA LYS A 173 -97.74 -35.14 7.65
C LYS A 173 -97.80 -35.15 9.17
N ASN A 174 -96.65 -35.17 9.85
CA ASN A 174 -96.61 -35.08 11.32
C ASN A 174 -97.21 -33.77 11.83
N GLN A 175 -96.98 -32.66 11.12
CA GLN A 175 -97.54 -31.37 11.49
C GLN A 175 -99.06 -31.33 11.28
N GLN A 176 -99.57 -31.96 10.22
CA GLN A 176 -101.01 -32.11 9.99
C GLN A 176 -101.67 -32.98 11.08
N TRP A 177 -101.04 -34.09 11.48
CA TRP A 177 -101.53 -34.93 12.58
C TRP A 177 -101.58 -34.18 13.91
N LEU A 178 -100.59 -33.33 14.19
CA LEU A 178 -100.58 -32.52 15.40
C LEU A 178 -101.77 -31.54 15.45
N VAL A 179 -102.08 -30.88 14.33
CA VAL A 179 -103.24 -29.97 14.25
C VAL A 179 -104.54 -30.74 14.41
N TYR A 180 -104.67 -31.91 13.79
CA TYR A 180 -105.84 -32.77 13.96
C TYR A 180 -106.03 -33.22 15.41
N ASP A 181 -104.94 -33.60 16.09
CA ASP A 181 -104.97 -34.03 17.50
C ASP A 181 -105.42 -32.88 18.41
N GLN A 182 -104.88 -31.67 18.22
CA GLN A 182 -105.33 -30.47 18.96
C GLN A 182 -106.80 -30.15 18.73
N GLN A 183 -107.31 -30.25 17.50
CA GLN A 183 -108.73 -30.04 17.22
C GLN A 183 -109.60 -31.10 17.91
N ARG A 184 -109.16 -32.36 17.90
CA ARG A 184 -109.85 -33.45 18.59
C ARG A 184 -109.88 -33.22 20.09
N GLU A 185 -108.78 -32.76 20.68
CA GLU A 185 -108.71 -32.43 22.11
C GLU A 185 -109.67 -31.31 22.48
N VAL A 186 -109.71 -30.21 21.71
CA VAL A 186 -110.64 -29.10 21.95
C VAL A 186 -112.10 -29.57 21.82
N PHE A 187 -112.41 -30.40 20.82
CA PHE A 187 -113.74 -30.97 20.67
C PHE A 187 -114.13 -31.82 21.90
N VAL A 188 -113.26 -32.73 22.33
CA VAL A 188 -113.51 -33.56 23.52
C VAL A 188 -113.68 -32.70 24.77
N GLN A 189 -112.84 -31.68 24.97
CA GLN A 189 -113.00 -30.74 26.09
C GLN A 189 -114.36 -30.02 26.06
N SER A 190 -114.83 -29.61 24.88
CA SER A 190 -116.15 -28.97 24.73
C SER A 190 -117.31 -29.92 25.06
N VAL A 191 -117.19 -31.20 24.68
CA VAL A 191 -118.19 -32.23 25.01
C VAL A 191 -118.19 -32.49 26.52
N VAL A 192 -117.02 -32.60 27.15
CA VAL A 192 -116.90 -32.76 28.61
C VAL A 192 -117.52 -31.56 29.35
N ALA A 193 -117.19 -30.33 28.95
CA ALA A 193 -117.75 -29.12 29.56
C ALA A 193 -119.29 -29.09 29.45
N ARG A 194 -119.84 -29.39 28.27
CA ARG A 194 -121.29 -29.47 28.07
C ARG A 194 -121.94 -30.57 28.90
N THR A 195 -121.24 -31.69 29.09
CA THR A 195 -121.74 -32.80 29.91
C THR A 195 -121.81 -32.39 31.38
N MET A 196 -120.77 -31.71 31.89
CA MET A 196 -120.76 -31.16 33.26
C MET A 196 -121.84 -30.09 33.47
N GLU A 197 -122.07 -29.21 32.49
CA GLU A 197 -123.17 -28.22 32.56
C GLU A 197 -124.54 -28.91 32.66
N LEU A 198 -124.77 -29.95 31.85
CA LEU A 198 -126.01 -30.72 31.88
C LEU A 198 -126.17 -31.49 33.20
N GLU A 199 -125.09 -32.10 33.73
CA GLU A 199 -125.09 -32.76 35.04
C GLU A 199 -125.44 -31.77 36.17
N GLN A 200 -124.90 -30.55 36.12
CA GLN A 200 -125.20 -29.51 37.10
C GLN A 200 -126.66 -29.06 37.02
N GLN A 201 -127.21 -28.89 35.81
CA GLN A 201 -128.63 -28.58 35.61
C GLN A 201 -129.54 -29.70 36.15
N LEU A 202 -129.13 -30.95 35.97
CA LEU A 202 -129.87 -32.12 36.44
C LEU A 202 -129.86 -32.20 37.98
N GLU A 203 -128.73 -31.92 38.61
CA GLU A 203 -128.60 -31.86 40.07
C GLU A 203 -129.42 -30.71 40.68
N GLN A 204 -129.44 -29.54 40.03
CA GLN A 204 -130.30 -28.41 40.43
C GLN A 204 -131.79 -28.72 40.27
N ALA A 205 -132.17 -29.40 39.18
CA ALA A 205 -133.55 -29.87 38.98
C ALA A 205 -133.95 -30.88 40.06
N LYS A 206 -133.03 -31.77 40.47
CA LYS A 206 -133.24 -32.77 41.52
C LYS A 206 -133.43 -32.13 42.90
N GLN A 207 -132.65 -31.11 43.24
CA GLN A 207 -132.80 -30.31 44.47
C GLN A 207 -134.11 -29.50 44.49
N GLN A 208 -134.58 -29.00 43.34
CA GLN A 208 -135.90 -28.37 43.23
C GLN A 208 -137.04 -29.39 43.43
N GLN A 209 -136.83 -30.64 43.03
CA GLN A 209 -137.79 -31.74 43.15
C GLN A 209 -137.90 -32.31 44.58
N GLU A 210 -136.84 -32.21 45.40
CA GLU A 210 -136.83 -32.63 46.82
C GLU A 210 -137.58 -31.68 47.78
N SER A 211 -138.06 -30.52 47.31
CA SER A 211 -138.89 -29.57 48.09
C SER A 211 -140.41 -29.74 47.90
N LYS A 212 -140.86 -30.70 47.08
CA LYS A 212 -142.26 -31.08 46.90
C LYS A 212 -142.41 -32.58 46.60
N ALA A 213 -142.53 -33.39 47.64
CA ALA A 213 -143.19 -34.70 47.57
C ALA A 213 -144.38 -34.63 48.54
N GLU A 214 -145.62 -34.91 48.13
CA GLU A 214 -146.25 -36.24 48.00
C GLU A 214 -147.78 -36.04 47.70
N PRO A 215 -148.68 -37.06 47.57
CA PRO A 215 -148.55 -38.51 47.32
C PRO A 215 -149.59 -39.07 46.29
N SER A 216 -149.59 -40.41 46.16
CA SER A 216 -150.77 -41.30 45.98
C SER A 216 -151.00 -41.85 44.55
N SER A 217 -150.76 -43.17 44.37
CA SER A 217 -151.75 -44.26 44.22
C SER A 217 -152.38 -44.34 42.81
N GLU A 218 -152.60 -45.45 42.13
CA GLU A 218 -152.80 -46.84 42.53
C GLU A 218 -152.88 -47.67 41.22
N ALA A 219 -152.54 -48.96 41.33
CA ALA A 219 -153.09 -50.11 40.60
C ALA A 219 -153.21 -50.08 39.04
N SER A 220 -152.66 -51.10 38.37
CA SER A 220 -153.33 -52.40 38.25
C SER A 220 -152.85 -53.22 37.02
N ASN A 221 -152.72 -54.54 37.23
CA ASN A 221 -152.97 -55.64 36.28
C ASN A 221 -152.00 -55.85 35.09
N ASN A 222 -151.60 -57.07 34.72
CA ASN A 222 -151.71 -58.38 35.34
C ASN A 222 -150.78 -59.33 34.55
N THR A 223 -150.23 -60.32 35.27
CA THR A 223 -149.99 -61.72 34.84
C THR A 223 -149.40 -62.04 33.45
N GLN A 224 -148.29 -62.78 33.49
CA GLN A 224 -148.23 -64.24 33.22
C GLN A 224 -147.06 -64.61 32.32
N GLY A 225 -146.30 -65.64 32.74
CA GLY A 225 -145.36 -66.32 31.87
C GLY A 225 -144.16 -66.89 32.62
N LYS A 226 -144.38 -67.96 33.39
CA LYS A 226 -143.33 -68.80 34.00
C LYS A 226 -142.53 -69.64 32.97
N GLU A 227 -142.32 -69.07 31.78
CA GLU A 227 -141.29 -69.46 30.80
C GLU A 227 -140.30 -68.30 30.54
N LYS A 228 -140.65 -67.05 30.92
CA LYS A 228 -139.81 -65.85 30.73
C LYS A 228 -138.69 -65.70 31.77
N GLU A 229 -138.75 -66.34 32.94
CA GLU A 229 -137.70 -66.21 33.97
C GLU A 229 -136.43 -66.98 33.59
N SER A 230 -136.58 -68.11 32.87
CA SER A 230 -135.47 -68.84 32.25
C SER A 230 -134.84 -68.02 31.12
N ASP A 231 -135.66 -67.41 30.25
CA ASP A 231 -135.16 -66.61 29.12
C ASP A 231 -134.61 -65.23 29.55
N LEU A 232 -135.17 -64.62 30.59
CA LEU A 232 -134.67 -63.37 31.18
C LEU A 232 -133.38 -63.62 31.97
N LYS A 233 -133.30 -64.73 32.72
CA LYS A 233 -132.06 -65.13 33.39
C LYS A 233 -130.97 -65.49 32.39
N LYS A 234 -131.28 -66.22 31.31
CA LYS A 234 -130.35 -66.45 30.18
C LYS A 234 -129.96 -65.14 29.49
N HIS A 235 -130.87 -64.18 29.34
CA HIS A 235 -130.58 -62.86 28.76
C HIS A 235 -129.58 -62.08 29.64
N TYR A 236 -129.79 -62.03 30.96
CA TYR A 236 -128.86 -61.41 31.90
C TYR A 236 -127.53 -62.15 32.02
N GLU A 237 -127.54 -63.49 32.02
CA GLU A 237 -126.32 -64.31 31.98
C GLU A 237 -125.52 -64.07 30.68
N THR A 238 -126.21 -63.95 29.54
CA THR A 238 -125.59 -63.61 28.25
C THR A 238 -124.98 -62.19 28.26
N MET A 239 -125.68 -61.21 28.85
CA MET A 239 -125.13 -59.85 29.00
C MET A 239 -123.92 -59.82 29.95
N LEU A 240 -123.97 -60.53 31.08
CA LEU A 240 -122.84 -60.62 32.02
C LEU A 240 -121.62 -61.28 31.37
N LEU A 241 -121.82 -62.35 30.60
CA LEU A 241 -120.75 -62.99 29.81
C LEU A 241 -120.18 -62.03 28.75
N GLY A 242 -121.02 -61.23 28.10
CA GLY A 242 -120.59 -60.19 27.15
C GLY A 242 -119.71 -59.14 27.82
N VAL A 243 -120.17 -58.56 28.93
CA VAL A 243 -119.41 -57.57 29.71
C VAL A 243 -118.11 -58.15 30.25
N GLN A 244 -118.11 -59.41 30.71
CA GLN A 244 -116.90 -60.08 31.19
C GLN A 244 -115.89 -60.29 30.05
N LYS A 245 -116.34 -60.68 28.87
CA LYS A 245 -115.49 -60.82 27.68
C LYS A 245 -114.95 -59.47 27.21
N ASP A 246 -115.76 -58.41 27.26
CA ASP A 246 -115.34 -57.05 26.93
C ASP A 246 -114.33 -56.51 27.94
N LEU A 247 -114.52 -56.79 29.23
CA LEU A 247 -113.55 -56.43 30.28
C LEU A 247 -112.22 -57.16 30.09
N GLU A 248 -112.24 -58.43 29.74
CA GLU A 248 -111.02 -59.20 29.48
C GLU A 248 -110.31 -58.70 28.21
N SER A 249 -111.05 -58.40 27.15
CA SER A 249 -110.53 -57.74 25.94
C SER A 249 -109.92 -56.37 26.23
N GLN A 250 -110.56 -55.56 27.08
CA GLN A 250 -110.05 -54.27 27.54
C GLN A 250 -108.74 -54.42 28.33
N LYS A 251 -108.66 -55.41 29.23
CA LYS A 251 -107.41 -55.71 29.97
C LYS A 251 -106.28 -56.11 29.03
N ASP A 252 -106.56 -56.97 28.06
CA ASP A 252 -105.56 -57.40 27.06
C ASP A 252 -105.08 -56.24 26.19
N GLN A 253 -105.99 -55.36 25.76
CA GLN A 253 -105.65 -54.14 25.02
C GLN A 253 -104.78 -53.20 25.87
N THR A 254 -105.15 -53.02 27.14
CA THR A 254 -104.39 -52.16 28.07
C THR A 254 -102.99 -52.75 28.34
N ALA A 255 -102.87 -54.07 28.47
CA ALA A 255 -101.59 -54.75 28.66
C ALA A 255 -100.67 -54.59 27.44
N LYS A 256 -101.20 -54.73 26.21
CA LYS A 256 -100.46 -54.48 24.97
C LYS A 256 -100.00 -53.03 24.86
N ALA A 257 -100.90 -52.07 25.11
CA ALA A 257 -100.56 -50.64 25.09
C ALA A 257 -99.47 -50.28 26.12
N LEU A 258 -99.51 -50.87 27.32
CA LEU A 258 -98.47 -50.69 28.34
C LEU A 258 -97.12 -51.27 27.90
N GLN A 259 -97.11 -52.42 27.22
CA GLN A 259 -95.88 -53.03 26.70
C GLN A 259 -95.27 -52.20 25.56
N GLU A 260 -96.10 -51.72 24.63
CA GLU A 260 -95.69 -50.82 23.54
C GLU A 260 -95.13 -49.50 24.08
N LEU A 261 -95.79 -48.89 25.08
CA LEU A 261 -95.30 -47.68 25.72
C LEU A 261 -93.95 -47.90 26.42
N ARG A 262 -93.74 -49.06 27.05
CA ARG A 262 -92.44 -49.42 27.65
C ARG A 262 -91.36 -49.55 26.58
N ALA A 263 -91.65 -50.24 25.47
CA ALA A 263 -90.72 -50.40 24.37
C ALA A 263 -90.35 -49.05 23.73
N GLN A 264 -91.33 -48.17 23.52
CA GLN A 264 -91.10 -46.81 23.01
C GLN A 264 -90.25 -45.97 23.97
N LYS A 265 -90.50 -46.05 25.29
CA LYS A 265 -89.67 -45.36 26.30
C LYS A 265 -88.23 -45.84 26.25
N GLU A 266 -88.00 -47.14 26.15
CA GLU A 266 -86.65 -47.69 26.06
C GLU A 266 -85.93 -47.26 24.77
N GLN A 267 -86.62 -47.28 23.63
CA GLN A 267 -86.06 -46.78 22.36
C GLN A 267 -85.73 -45.29 22.43
N THR A 268 -86.59 -44.48 23.04
CA THR A 268 -86.38 -43.03 23.19
C THR A 268 -85.16 -42.75 24.07
N LEU A 269 -84.98 -43.50 25.17
CA LEU A 269 -83.80 -43.37 26.02
C LEU A 269 -82.51 -43.77 25.29
N LYS A 270 -82.53 -44.83 24.48
CA LYS A 270 -81.39 -45.21 23.63
C LYS A 270 -81.04 -44.11 22.62
N ALA A 271 -82.04 -43.61 21.89
CA ALA A 271 -81.84 -42.51 20.93
C ALA A 271 -81.32 -41.24 21.60
N GLN A 272 -81.76 -40.94 22.83
CA GLN A 272 -81.28 -39.81 23.61
C GLN A 272 -79.81 -39.97 24.03
N ALA A 273 -79.40 -41.17 24.44
CA ALA A 273 -78.01 -41.48 24.76
C ALA A 273 -77.10 -41.37 23.52
N ASP A 274 -77.55 -41.90 22.38
CA ASP A 274 -76.81 -41.81 21.11
C ASP A 274 -76.65 -40.35 20.66
N LEU A 275 -77.71 -39.53 20.76
CA LEU A 275 -77.64 -38.10 20.46
C LEU A 275 -76.66 -37.36 21.39
N GLN A 276 -76.60 -37.73 22.67
CA GLN A 276 -75.66 -37.14 23.61
C GLN A 276 -74.22 -37.52 23.26
N GLN A 277 -73.96 -38.77 22.90
CA GLN A 277 -72.65 -39.22 22.43
C GLN A 277 -72.22 -38.50 21.14
N GLN A 278 -73.14 -38.32 20.18
CA GLN A 278 -72.88 -37.57 18.95
C GLN A 278 -72.54 -36.09 19.26
N ARG A 279 -73.25 -35.44 20.19
CA ARG A 279 -72.94 -34.06 20.62
C ARG A 279 -71.53 -33.94 21.19
N GLU A 280 -71.12 -34.88 22.04
CA GLU A 280 -69.76 -34.90 22.60
C GLU A 280 -68.70 -35.14 21.51
N GLN A 281 -68.99 -35.98 20.52
CA GLN A 281 -68.09 -36.19 19.38
C GLN A 281 -67.93 -34.93 18.54
N VAL A 282 -69.02 -34.22 18.24
CA VAL A 282 -68.98 -32.93 17.52
C VAL A 282 -68.19 -31.89 18.29
N SER A 283 -68.37 -31.81 19.62
CA SER A 283 -67.59 -30.88 20.46
C SER A 283 -66.09 -31.17 20.38
N ARG A 284 -65.69 -32.44 20.48
CA ARG A 284 -64.28 -32.86 20.35
C ARG A 284 -63.68 -32.47 18.99
N VAL A 285 -64.38 -32.76 17.90
CA VAL A 285 -63.93 -32.39 16.55
C VAL A 285 -63.85 -30.87 16.38
N GLN A 286 -64.78 -30.12 16.98
CA GLN A 286 -64.77 -28.66 16.92
C GLN A 286 -63.58 -28.06 17.68
N GLU A 287 -63.21 -28.63 18.83
CA GLU A 287 -62.01 -28.27 19.58
C GLU A 287 -60.73 -28.58 18.78
N GLU A 288 -60.63 -29.79 18.20
CA GLU A 288 -59.50 -30.18 17.34
C GLU A 288 -59.35 -29.24 16.15
N ARG A 289 -60.46 -28.87 15.50
CA ARG A 289 -60.47 -27.88 14.41
C ARG A 289 -59.95 -26.53 14.88
N CYS A 290 -60.36 -26.05 16.06
CA CYS A 290 -59.86 -24.79 16.61
C CYS A 290 -58.35 -24.84 16.91
N VAL A 291 -57.85 -25.96 17.43
CA VAL A 291 -56.42 -26.15 17.68
C VAL A 291 -55.63 -26.18 16.37
N LEU A 292 -56.11 -26.88 15.35
CA LEU A 292 -55.48 -26.90 14.03
C LEU A 292 -55.50 -25.53 13.35
N GLN A 293 -56.59 -24.79 13.50
CA GLN A 293 -56.70 -23.42 12.98
C GLN A 293 -55.66 -22.49 13.62
N ARG A 294 -55.52 -22.50 14.96
CA ARG A 294 -54.47 -21.72 15.64
C ARG A 294 -53.07 -22.10 15.15
N LYS A 295 -52.78 -23.41 15.04
CA LYS A 295 -51.48 -23.87 14.50
C LYS A 295 -51.22 -23.40 13.07
N TYR A 296 -52.26 -23.29 12.25
CA TYR A 296 -52.13 -22.74 10.90
C TYR A 296 -51.82 -21.24 10.93
N GLU A 297 -52.55 -20.48 11.75
CA GLU A 297 -52.34 -19.04 11.95
C GLU A 297 -50.93 -18.73 12.50
N ASP A 298 -50.43 -19.54 13.44
CA ASP A 298 -49.07 -19.44 13.97
C ASP A 298 -48.03 -19.66 12.86
N LYS A 299 -48.19 -20.71 12.04
CA LYS A 299 -47.30 -20.98 10.91
C LYS A 299 -47.35 -19.86 9.85
N CYS A 300 -48.52 -19.31 9.57
CA CYS A 300 -48.65 -18.15 8.67
C CYS A 300 -47.90 -16.93 9.21
N SER A 301 -47.95 -16.70 10.53
CA SER A 301 -47.23 -15.62 11.20
C SER A 301 -45.71 -15.84 11.15
N GLU A 302 -45.25 -17.07 11.39
CA GLU A 302 -43.84 -17.46 11.26
C GLU A 302 -43.32 -17.25 9.84
N LEU A 303 -44.05 -17.73 8.82
CA LEU A 303 -43.70 -17.55 7.41
C LEU A 303 -43.63 -16.06 7.04
N SER A 304 -44.57 -15.26 7.52
CA SER A 304 -44.57 -13.80 7.30
C SER A 304 -43.37 -13.12 7.97
N ALA A 305 -42.94 -13.60 9.14
CA ALA A 305 -41.73 -13.11 9.79
C ALA A 305 -40.45 -13.51 9.02
N PHE A 306 -40.40 -14.72 8.47
CA PHE A 306 -39.29 -15.15 7.61
C PHE A 306 -39.20 -14.34 6.32
N LEU A 307 -40.34 -14.05 5.67
CA LEU A 307 -40.39 -13.20 4.47
C LEU A 307 -39.84 -11.79 4.77
N ARG A 308 -40.28 -11.15 5.86
CA ARG A 308 -39.74 -9.84 6.26
C ARG A 308 -38.22 -9.87 6.49
N LYS A 309 -37.71 -10.89 7.17
CA LYS A 309 -36.25 -11.06 7.38
C LYS A 309 -35.50 -11.25 6.07
N TYR A 310 -36.08 -11.96 5.11
CA TYR A 310 -35.47 -12.15 3.80
C TYR A 310 -35.44 -10.83 3.00
N GLU A 311 -36.52 -10.05 3.04
CA GLU A 311 -36.58 -8.72 2.44
C GLU A 311 -35.57 -7.75 3.08
N GLU A 312 -35.45 -7.76 4.40
CA GLU A 312 -34.45 -6.97 5.14
C GLU A 312 -33.02 -7.35 4.72
N ARG A 313 -32.70 -8.65 4.68
CA ARG A 313 -31.42 -9.13 4.16
C ARG A 313 -31.18 -8.76 2.70
N GLY A 314 -32.23 -8.72 1.89
CA GLY A 314 -32.16 -8.23 0.51
C GLY A 314 -31.74 -6.76 0.45
N LYS A 315 -32.34 -5.91 1.28
CA LYS A 315 -31.99 -4.49 1.39
C LYS A 315 -30.55 -4.31 1.89
N GLU A 316 -30.14 -5.02 2.94
CA GLU A 316 -28.76 -4.98 3.46
C GLU A 316 -27.74 -5.38 2.38
N LEU A 317 -28.05 -6.41 1.58
CA LEU A 317 -27.21 -6.85 0.48
C LEU A 317 -27.09 -5.77 -0.60
N ASP A 318 -28.18 -5.10 -0.95
CA ASP A 318 -28.17 -4.04 -1.95
C ASP A 318 -27.44 -2.77 -1.45
N GLU A 319 -27.61 -2.40 -0.17
CA GLU A 319 -26.84 -1.35 0.48
C GLU A 319 -25.34 -1.67 0.48
N ALA A 320 -24.96 -2.90 0.83
CA ALA A 320 -23.57 -3.36 0.79
C ALA A 320 -22.98 -3.31 -0.63
N LYS A 321 -23.77 -3.66 -1.66
CA LYS A 321 -23.33 -3.53 -3.06
C LYS A 321 -23.06 -2.07 -3.44
N ILE A 322 -23.95 -1.16 -3.04
CA ILE A 322 -23.80 0.28 -3.32
C ILE A 322 -22.54 0.82 -2.62
N GLN A 323 -22.34 0.47 -1.35
CA GLN A 323 -21.15 0.86 -0.59
C GLN A 323 -19.87 0.33 -1.24
N LEU A 324 -19.83 -0.96 -1.61
CA LEU A 324 -18.68 -1.55 -2.28
C LEU A 324 -18.39 -0.89 -3.63
N GLN A 325 -19.42 -0.52 -4.39
CA GLN A 325 -19.25 0.20 -5.64
C GLN A 325 -18.70 1.61 -5.43
N ALA A 326 -19.22 2.33 -4.43
CA ALA A 326 -18.74 3.66 -4.06
C ALA A 326 -17.27 3.61 -3.61
N GLU A 327 -16.90 2.63 -2.78
CA GLU A 327 -15.53 2.42 -2.31
C GLU A 327 -14.59 2.10 -3.48
N ARG A 328 -15.01 1.22 -4.41
CA ARG A 328 -14.22 0.92 -5.62
C ARG A 328 -13.98 2.16 -6.49
N LEU A 329 -14.99 3.01 -6.65
CA LEU A 329 -14.86 4.26 -7.40
C LEU A 329 -13.96 5.27 -6.67
N GLY A 330 -14.13 5.42 -5.36
CA GLY A 330 -13.28 6.26 -4.52
C GLY A 330 -11.82 5.81 -4.55
N ASN A 331 -11.55 4.52 -4.37
CA ASN A 331 -10.20 3.96 -4.42
C ASN A 331 -9.54 4.18 -5.79
N ARG A 332 -10.29 4.04 -6.90
CA ARG A 332 -9.78 4.37 -8.25
C ARG A 332 -9.40 5.84 -8.38
N GLN A 333 -10.20 6.75 -7.82
CA GLN A 333 -9.92 8.19 -7.84
C GLN A 333 -8.68 8.52 -7.00
N VAL A 334 -8.56 7.97 -5.80
CA VAL A 334 -7.38 8.18 -4.93
C VAL A 334 -6.10 7.70 -5.62
N VAL A 335 -6.11 6.48 -6.17
CA VAL A 335 -4.94 5.94 -6.90
C VAL A 335 -4.59 6.80 -8.12
N HIS A 336 -5.60 7.31 -8.84
CA HIS A 336 -5.37 8.21 -9.96
C HIS A 336 -4.71 9.52 -9.51
N GLU A 337 -5.20 10.14 -8.44
CA GLU A 337 -4.64 11.38 -7.92
C GLU A 337 -3.23 11.20 -7.34
N GLU A 338 -2.98 10.09 -6.64
CA GLU A 338 -1.64 9.74 -6.16
C GLU A 338 -0.65 9.56 -7.32
N ARG A 339 -1.06 8.89 -8.40
CA ARG A 339 -0.23 8.75 -9.60
C ARG A 339 0.08 10.11 -10.23
N LYS A 340 -0.92 11.00 -10.31
CA LYS A 340 -0.74 12.35 -10.83
C LYS A 340 0.24 13.16 -9.98
N VAL A 341 0.04 13.20 -8.66
CA VAL A 341 0.94 13.90 -7.73
C VAL A 341 2.34 13.31 -7.76
N SER A 342 2.47 11.98 -7.86
CA SER A 342 3.76 11.30 -8.02
C SER A 342 4.46 11.71 -9.32
N SER A 343 3.73 11.71 -10.45
CA SER A 343 4.24 12.18 -11.75
C SER A 343 4.76 13.62 -11.66
N GLU A 344 3.96 14.53 -11.11
CA GLU A 344 4.36 15.94 -10.92
C GLU A 344 5.58 16.10 -10.02
N ARG A 345 5.76 15.23 -9.02
CA ARG A 345 6.98 15.21 -8.20
C ARG A 345 8.17 14.72 -9.00
N THR A 346 8.01 13.64 -9.78
CA THR A 346 9.09 13.12 -10.63
C THR A 346 9.52 14.14 -11.70
N ASP A 347 8.58 14.88 -12.29
CA ASP A 347 8.88 15.91 -13.28
C ASP A 347 9.63 17.10 -12.67
N ARG A 348 9.24 17.52 -11.46
CA ARG A 348 9.99 18.54 -10.70
C ARG A 348 11.42 18.11 -10.42
N VAL A 349 11.61 16.89 -9.93
CA VAL A 349 12.95 16.35 -9.65
C VAL A 349 13.78 16.25 -10.94
N ARG A 350 13.17 15.79 -12.04
CA ARG A 350 13.83 15.74 -13.36
C ARG A 350 14.30 17.12 -13.82
N ALA A 351 13.43 18.13 -13.73
CA ALA A 351 13.78 19.49 -14.11
C ALA A 351 14.92 20.07 -13.23
N ASP A 352 14.95 19.73 -11.94
CA ASP A 352 16.03 20.18 -11.06
C ASP A 352 17.35 19.45 -11.31
N LEU A 353 17.31 18.16 -11.67
CA LEU A 353 18.49 17.42 -12.15
C LEU A 353 19.08 18.06 -13.40
N GLU A 354 18.25 18.34 -14.41
CA GLU A 354 18.69 19.01 -15.64
C GLU A 354 19.35 20.38 -15.37
N LYS A 355 18.82 21.15 -14.40
CA LYS A 355 19.45 22.42 -13.97
C LYS A 355 20.80 22.21 -13.29
N VAL A 356 20.93 21.17 -12.47
CA VAL A 356 22.20 20.83 -11.80
C VAL A 356 23.23 20.36 -12.84
N GLU A 357 22.84 19.52 -13.79
CA GLU A 357 23.70 19.05 -14.88
C GLU A 357 24.25 20.21 -15.71
N LYS A 358 23.38 21.16 -16.12
CA LYS A 358 23.81 22.36 -16.84
C LYS A 358 24.87 23.16 -16.07
N ARG A 359 24.66 23.37 -14.76
CA ARG A 359 25.64 24.05 -13.90
C ARG A 359 26.95 23.27 -13.77
N LEU A 360 26.87 21.95 -13.67
CA LEU A 360 28.05 21.09 -13.62
C LEU A 360 28.86 21.19 -14.91
N ASP A 361 28.21 21.21 -16.07
CA ASP A 361 28.89 21.34 -17.36
C ASP A 361 29.53 22.72 -17.54
N GLU A 362 28.88 23.79 -17.05
CA GLU A 362 29.48 25.12 -16.98
C GLU A 362 30.72 25.15 -16.08
N GLU A 363 30.67 24.54 -14.89
CA GLU A 363 31.82 24.44 -14.00
C GLU A 363 32.95 23.58 -14.59
N LYS A 364 32.63 22.50 -15.30
CA LYS A 364 33.63 21.71 -16.04
C LYS A 364 34.32 22.54 -17.12
N LYS A 365 33.58 23.35 -17.88
CA LYS A 365 34.15 24.27 -18.88
C LYS A 365 35.08 25.28 -18.21
N ARG A 366 34.63 25.95 -17.14
CA ARG A 366 35.45 26.89 -16.37
C ARG A 366 36.73 26.23 -15.83
N SER A 367 36.62 25.02 -15.32
CA SER A 367 37.76 24.24 -14.83
C SER A 367 38.76 23.91 -15.95
N ALA A 368 38.26 23.51 -17.12
CA ALA A 368 39.10 23.26 -18.30
C ALA A 368 39.83 24.52 -18.76
N ASP A 369 39.15 25.68 -18.79
CA ASP A 369 39.75 26.96 -19.17
C ASP A 369 40.85 27.38 -18.17
N LEU A 370 40.61 27.21 -16.87
CA LEU A 370 41.60 27.48 -15.82
C LEU A 370 42.81 26.54 -15.95
N LEU A 371 42.57 25.26 -16.23
CA LEU A 371 43.66 24.29 -16.45
C LEU A 371 44.52 24.68 -17.67
N GLN A 372 43.89 25.15 -18.74
CA GLN A 372 44.62 25.68 -19.90
C GLN A 372 45.49 26.89 -19.54
N GLN A 373 44.97 27.82 -18.75
CA GLN A 373 45.74 28.98 -18.26
C GLN A 373 46.93 28.55 -17.39
N VAL A 374 46.74 27.61 -16.45
CA VAL A 374 47.82 27.06 -15.62
C VAL A 374 48.90 26.42 -16.50
N ASN A 375 48.51 25.63 -17.50
CA ASN A 375 49.45 25.01 -18.43
C ASN A 375 50.25 26.05 -19.25
N MET A 376 49.61 27.13 -19.69
CA MET A 376 50.30 28.22 -20.38
C MET A 376 51.32 28.91 -19.47
N LEU A 377 50.95 29.21 -18.23
CA LEU A 377 51.86 29.80 -17.24
C LEU A 377 53.03 28.86 -16.91
N GLN A 378 52.78 27.57 -16.74
CA GLN A 378 53.82 26.58 -16.51
C GLN A 378 54.81 26.50 -17.68
N LYS A 379 54.33 26.52 -18.93
CA LYS A 379 55.18 26.56 -20.13
C LYS A 379 56.01 27.86 -20.19
N SER A 380 55.39 29.00 -19.94
CA SER A 380 56.08 30.29 -19.91
C SER A 380 57.18 30.32 -18.85
N LEU A 381 56.92 29.77 -17.67
CA LEU A 381 57.91 29.66 -16.60
C LEU A 381 59.11 28.77 -16.99
N ILE A 382 58.85 27.65 -17.67
CA ILE A 382 59.92 26.77 -18.19
C ILE A 382 60.78 27.53 -19.20
N ASN A 383 60.15 28.20 -20.18
CA ASN A 383 60.85 29.00 -21.19
C ASN A 383 61.69 30.13 -20.54
N GLN A 384 61.13 30.84 -19.56
CA GLN A 384 61.86 31.89 -18.84
C GLN A 384 63.09 31.32 -18.11
N ASN A 385 62.98 30.11 -17.54
CA ASN A 385 64.12 29.43 -16.92
C ASN A 385 65.18 28.97 -17.93
N GLU A 386 64.79 28.61 -19.15
CA GLU A 386 65.73 28.32 -20.24
C GLU A 386 66.43 29.58 -20.73
N GLU A 387 65.70 30.69 -20.89
CA GLU A 387 66.27 31.99 -21.24
C GLU A 387 67.26 32.48 -20.19
N ARG A 388 66.92 32.39 -18.90
CA ARG A 388 67.84 32.70 -17.80
C ARG A 388 69.12 31.87 -17.86
N ARG A 389 69.01 30.56 -18.18
CA ARG A 389 70.18 29.68 -18.37
C ARG A 389 71.03 30.12 -19.56
N ARG A 390 70.41 30.50 -20.68
CA ARG A 390 71.13 31.02 -21.87
C ARG A 390 71.85 32.34 -21.56
N ILE A 391 71.19 33.27 -20.86
CA ILE A 391 71.79 34.55 -20.44
C ILE A 391 72.99 34.29 -19.54
N ALA A 392 72.86 33.43 -18.53
CA ALA A 392 73.97 33.10 -17.63
C ALA A 392 75.16 32.47 -18.39
N ALA A 393 74.91 31.63 -19.40
CA ALA A 393 75.96 31.05 -20.23
C ALA A 393 76.67 32.13 -21.09
N LEU A 394 75.91 33.06 -21.69
CA LEU A 394 76.47 34.18 -22.44
C LEU A 394 77.27 35.12 -21.54
N GLU A 395 76.80 35.41 -20.33
CA GLU A 395 77.53 36.21 -19.34
C GLU A 395 78.86 35.56 -18.96
N GLN A 396 78.87 34.23 -18.75
CA GLN A 396 80.12 33.49 -18.53
C GLN A 396 81.06 33.57 -19.73
N GLN A 397 80.54 33.44 -20.95
CA GLN A 397 81.34 33.56 -22.17
C GLN A 397 81.96 34.96 -22.32
N ILE A 398 81.20 36.02 -22.03
CA ILE A 398 81.69 37.40 -22.04
C ILE A 398 82.79 37.59 -20.99
N GLN A 399 82.62 37.04 -19.78
CA GLN A 399 83.64 37.13 -18.72
C GLN A 399 84.94 36.40 -19.11
N LEU A 400 84.83 35.20 -19.70
CA LEU A 400 86.00 34.46 -20.21
C LEU A 400 86.71 35.25 -21.31
N SER A 401 85.97 35.75 -22.30
CA SER A 401 86.54 36.57 -23.38
C SER A 401 87.18 37.86 -22.87
N ALA A 402 86.56 38.53 -21.89
CA ALA A 402 87.16 39.71 -21.24
C ALA A 402 88.48 39.34 -20.54
N LYS A 403 88.52 38.23 -19.82
CA LYS A 403 89.74 37.72 -19.16
C LYS A 403 90.84 37.38 -20.17
N ASP A 404 90.49 36.69 -21.26
CA ASP A 404 91.44 36.36 -22.32
C ASP A 404 92.00 37.63 -22.98
N SER A 405 91.17 38.64 -23.21
CA SER A 405 91.63 39.93 -23.75
C SER A 405 92.58 40.68 -22.81
N GLU A 406 92.39 40.57 -21.49
CA GLU A 406 93.34 41.12 -20.51
C GLU A 406 94.65 40.35 -20.50
N ASN A 407 94.61 39.01 -20.60
CA ASN A 407 95.81 38.20 -20.75
C ASN A 407 96.58 38.58 -22.02
N GLU A 408 95.89 38.71 -23.16
CA GLU A 408 96.50 39.16 -24.41
C GLU A 408 97.10 40.57 -24.30
N LYS A 409 96.48 41.49 -23.54
CA LYS A 409 97.07 42.81 -23.28
C LYS A 409 98.39 42.69 -22.50
N LEU A 410 98.43 41.85 -21.46
CA LEU A 410 99.65 41.59 -20.69
C LEU A 410 100.74 40.97 -21.56
N ASP A 411 100.39 39.99 -22.40
CA ASP A 411 101.33 39.38 -23.36
C ASP A 411 101.85 40.42 -24.35
N ARG A 412 100.98 41.29 -24.88
CA ARG A 412 101.36 42.36 -25.80
C ARG A 412 102.30 43.38 -25.14
N GLN A 413 102.05 43.75 -23.89
CA GLN A 413 102.94 44.60 -23.09
C GLN A 413 104.31 43.93 -22.88
N SER A 414 104.33 42.66 -22.48
CA SER A 414 105.54 41.86 -22.33
C SER A 414 106.35 41.80 -23.62
N MET A 415 105.70 41.53 -24.75
CA MET A 415 106.35 41.52 -26.07
C MET A 415 106.85 42.90 -26.48
N GLN A 416 106.14 43.97 -26.14
CA GLN A 416 106.57 45.35 -26.38
C GLN A 416 107.81 45.70 -25.55
N GLU A 417 107.87 45.28 -24.28
CA GLU A 417 109.07 45.42 -23.45
C GLU A 417 110.26 44.63 -24.02
N GLN A 418 110.02 43.38 -24.46
CA GLN A 418 111.05 42.59 -25.15
C GLN A 418 111.55 43.28 -26.42
N LEU A 419 110.66 43.83 -27.24
CA LEU A 419 111.01 44.58 -28.43
C LEU A 419 111.84 45.83 -28.09
N GLN A 420 111.46 46.58 -27.05
CA GLN A 420 112.25 47.73 -26.59
C GLN A 420 113.65 47.32 -26.11
N LYS A 421 113.78 46.18 -25.41
CA LYS A 421 115.08 45.60 -25.05
C LYS A 421 115.91 45.29 -26.29
N VAL A 422 115.34 44.60 -27.28
CA VAL A 422 116.01 44.31 -28.57
C VAL A 422 116.40 45.59 -29.29
N LEU A 423 115.53 46.60 -29.38
CA LEU A 423 115.84 47.90 -29.99
C LEU A 423 116.94 48.65 -29.26
N LYS A 424 117.04 48.51 -27.93
CA LYS A 424 118.12 49.09 -27.13
C LYS A 424 119.44 48.38 -27.40
N GLU A 425 119.44 47.05 -27.50
CA GLU A 425 120.62 46.27 -27.91
C GLU A 425 121.03 46.57 -29.34
N LEU A 426 120.09 46.71 -30.27
CA LEU A 426 120.36 47.15 -31.66
C LEU A 426 120.93 48.56 -31.71
N ARG A 427 120.46 49.49 -30.87
CA ARG A 427 121.06 50.82 -30.73
C ARG A 427 122.48 50.74 -30.19
N LYS A 428 122.74 49.93 -29.17
CA LYS A 428 124.11 49.69 -28.68
C LYS A 428 124.99 49.07 -29.76
N ALA A 429 124.48 48.12 -30.53
CA ALA A 429 125.19 47.52 -31.66
C ALA A 429 125.45 48.57 -32.75
N ARG A 430 124.49 49.45 -33.04
CA ARG A 430 124.64 50.58 -33.97
C ARG A 430 125.62 51.62 -33.45
N ASP A 431 125.65 51.92 -32.16
CA ASP A 431 126.65 52.82 -31.56
C ASP A 431 128.04 52.19 -31.55
N GLN A 432 128.13 50.86 -31.41
CA GLN A 432 129.36 50.11 -31.62
C GLN A 432 129.80 50.19 -33.10
N ILE A 433 128.87 50.08 -34.05
CA ILE A 433 129.12 50.31 -35.48
C ILE A 433 129.55 51.75 -35.73
N ALA A 434 128.88 52.75 -35.16
CA ALA A 434 129.23 54.17 -35.30
C ALA A 434 130.58 54.49 -34.65
N LYS A 435 130.95 53.83 -33.55
CA LYS A 435 132.30 53.88 -32.99
C LYS A 435 133.32 53.28 -33.95
N LEU A 436 133.00 52.15 -34.59
CA LEU A 436 133.82 51.54 -35.64
C LEU A 436 133.88 52.39 -36.93
N GLU A 437 132.85 53.17 -37.25
CA GLU A 437 132.80 54.12 -38.38
C GLU A 437 133.52 55.45 -38.06
N SER A 438 133.45 55.94 -36.82
CA SER A 438 134.21 57.11 -36.32
C SER A 438 135.71 56.82 -36.18
N ALA A 439 136.08 55.54 -36.03
CA ALA A 439 137.46 55.05 -36.19
C ALA A 439 137.88 54.88 -37.67
N LYS A 440 137.02 55.25 -38.63
CA LYS A 440 137.20 55.02 -40.07
C LYS A 440 136.84 56.25 -40.94
N GLN A 441 137.14 57.46 -40.46
CA GLN A 441 137.24 58.67 -41.31
C GLN A 441 138.71 59.11 -41.47
N LEU A 442 139.50 58.19 -42.05
CA LEU A 442 140.73 58.42 -42.79
C LEU A 442 140.82 57.35 -43.89
N SER A 443 139.86 57.34 -44.81
CA SER A 443 140.11 56.98 -46.21
C SER A 443 138.90 57.34 -47.06
N ALA A 444 139.20 58.13 -48.08
CA ALA A 444 138.27 58.73 -49.01
C ALA A 444 137.88 57.80 -50.17
N ARG A 445 136.85 58.26 -50.90
CA ARG A 445 136.44 57.93 -52.28
C ARG A 445 135.81 56.55 -52.49
N PHE A 446 134.59 56.51 -53.01
CA PHE A 446 134.30 56.44 -54.45
C PHE A 446 132.79 56.56 -54.71
N SER A 447 132.48 56.93 -55.95
CA SER A 447 131.27 57.43 -56.60
C SER A 447 129.95 56.65 -56.47
N GLU A 448 128.85 57.41 -56.60
CA GLU A 448 127.63 57.18 -57.42
C GLU A 448 127.70 56.09 -58.53
N PRO A 449 126.60 55.65 -59.19
CA PRO A 449 125.14 55.83 -58.94
C PRO A 449 124.22 54.61 -59.32
N SER A 450 122.89 54.80 -59.21
CA SER A 450 121.82 54.41 -60.16
C SER A 450 121.36 52.95 -60.39
N SER A 451 120.02 52.82 -60.51
CA SER A 451 119.27 52.18 -61.63
C SER A 451 118.61 50.78 -61.48
N TYR A 452 117.26 50.83 -61.51
CA TYR A 452 116.27 50.00 -62.24
C TYR A 452 115.83 48.57 -61.85
N ASN A 453 114.50 48.46 -61.85
CA ASN A 453 113.54 47.35 -62.02
C ASN A 453 113.95 46.08 -62.80
N ASN A 454 113.40 44.93 -62.37
CA ASN A 454 112.44 44.02 -63.07
C ASN A 454 112.36 42.69 -62.28
N LEU A 455 111.19 42.20 -61.83
CA LEU A 455 110.15 41.40 -62.50
C LEU A 455 110.49 39.91 -62.78
N GLU A 456 109.47 39.11 -62.45
CA GLU A 456 109.15 37.69 -62.78
C GLU A 456 109.87 36.56 -62.04
N PHE A 457 109.16 35.68 -61.30
CA PHE A 457 108.35 34.53 -61.76
C PHE A 457 109.22 33.55 -62.56
N GLU A 458 109.27 32.23 -62.34
CA GLU A 458 108.26 31.27 -61.93
C GLU A 458 108.92 29.88 -61.83
N ARG A 459 108.22 28.94 -61.21
CA ARG A 459 108.13 27.49 -61.47
C ARG A 459 108.58 26.59 -60.32
N LEU A 460 107.62 26.03 -59.57
CA LEU A 460 106.69 24.93 -59.94
C LEU A 460 107.49 23.61 -60.00
N THR A 461 107.02 22.47 -59.49
CA THR A 461 105.65 21.95 -59.56
C THR A 461 105.58 20.56 -58.88
N ILE A 462 104.37 19.98 -58.89
CA ILE A 462 104.05 18.55 -59.15
C ILE A 462 104.06 17.71 -57.85
N ASN A 463 102.97 17.10 -57.37
CA ASN A 463 101.86 16.40 -58.05
C ASN A 463 100.80 15.97 -57.00
N SER A 464 99.53 15.58 -57.23
CA SER A 464 98.74 15.36 -58.45
C SER A 464 97.41 14.66 -58.09
N HIS A 465 96.32 15.15 -58.71
CA HIS A 465 95.12 14.48 -59.29
C HIS A 465 94.27 13.46 -58.47
N GLY A 466 92.97 13.27 -58.72
CA GLY A 466 92.07 13.66 -59.83
C GLY A 466 90.61 13.73 -59.36
N SER A 467 89.76 14.52 -60.03
CA SER A 467 88.81 14.11 -61.10
C SER A 467 87.62 13.28 -60.54
N THR A 468 86.34 13.55 -60.76
CA THR A 468 85.57 13.96 -61.94
C THR A 468 84.17 14.45 -61.49
N SER A 469 83.54 15.39 -62.21
CA SER A 469 82.10 15.71 -62.05
C SER A 469 81.24 14.58 -62.64
N PRO A 470 80.02 14.31 -62.11
CA PRO A 470 78.83 14.94 -62.71
C PRO A 470 77.62 15.16 -61.76
N SER A 471 76.65 15.88 -62.30
CA SER A 471 75.21 15.81 -61.98
C SER A 471 74.64 16.61 -60.81
N LYS A 472 73.70 17.49 -61.19
CA LYS A 472 72.46 17.86 -60.48
C LYS A 472 72.18 17.01 -59.24
N VAL A 473 72.29 17.61 -58.06
CA VAL A 473 71.45 17.29 -56.90
C VAL A 473 71.07 18.60 -56.22
N ILE A 474 69.94 19.14 -56.67
CA ILE A 474 69.03 19.88 -55.80
C ILE A 474 68.78 18.99 -54.59
N GLY A 475 68.99 19.49 -53.38
CA GLY A 475 68.76 18.74 -52.15
C GLY A 475 67.35 18.13 -52.11
N LEU A 476 67.32 16.81 -52.26
CA LEU A 476 66.23 15.84 -52.09
C LEU A 476 66.94 14.66 -51.39
N LEU A 477 66.51 14.04 -50.29
CA LEU A 477 65.17 13.70 -49.84
C LEU A 477 65.18 13.53 -48.30
N ASP A 478 64.42 14.34 -47.57
CA ASP A 478 63.51 13.79 -46.57
C ASP A 478 62.11 14.05 -47.15
N GLU A 479 61.75 13.26 -48.16
CA GLU A 479 60.39 13.30 -48.69
C GLU A 479 59.51 12.56 -47.70
N SER A 480 58.94 13.30 -46.76
CA SER A 480 57.75 12.82 -46.07
C SER A 480 56.68 12.58 -47.14
N PHE A 481 56.15 11.36 -47.19
CA PHE A 481 55.00 11.03 -48.01
C PHE A 481 53.75 11.27 -47.18
N LEU A 482 52.79 12.00 -47.75
CA LEU A 482 51.46 12.16 -47.19
C LEU A 482 50.54 11.21 -47.94
N GLU A 483 49.78 10.43 -47.18
CA GLU A 483 48.86 9.43 -47.74
C GLU A 483 47.44 9.98 -47.77
N CYS A 484 46.70 9.63 -48.82
CA CYS A 484 45.27 9.88 -48.85
C CYS A 484 44.58 9.01 -47.77
N PRO A 485 43.81 9.59 -46.83
CA PRO A 485 43.24 8.82 -45.72
C PRO A 485 42.19 7.78 -46.14
N LYS A 486 41.69 7.81 -47.39
CA LYS A 486 40.73 6.83 -47.91
C LYS A 486 41.37 5.67 -48.66
N CYS A 487 42.32 5.94 -49.56
CA CYS A 487 42.93 4.92 -50.43
C CYS A 487 44.42 4.66 -50.16
N GLN A 488 45.02 5.38 -49.22
CA GLN A 488 46.44 5.29 -48.81
C GLN A 488 47.45 5.50 -49.95
N ALA A 489 47.02 6.12 -51.05
CA ALA A 489 47.94 6.47 -52.13
C ALA A 489 48.98 7.50 -51.62
N PRO A 490 50.29 7.22 -51.77
CA PRO A 490 51.35 8.07 -51.22
C PRO A 490 51.68 9.23 -52.18
N TYR A 491 51.82 10.43 -51.62
CA TYR A 491 52.19 11.64 -52.36
C TYR A 491 53.34 12.36 -51.66
N ALA A 492 54.34 12.80 -52.43
CA ALA A 492 55.45 13.58 -51.86
C ALA A 492 54.95 14.92 -51.31
N THR A 493 55.47 15.36 -50.15
CA THR A 493 55.06 16.62 -49.48
C THR A 493 55.23 17.86 -50.38
N SER A 494 56.20 17.84 -51.30
CA SER A 494 56.42 18.88 -52.32
C SER A 494 55.25 19.04 -53.31
N ARG A 495 54.34 18.05 -53.40
CA ARG A 495 53.16 18.01 -54.28
C ARG A 495 51.82 18.01 -53.52
N HIS A 496 51.75 18.66 -52.36
CA HIS A 496 50.54 18.73 -51.52
C HIS A 496 49.26 19.21 -52.25
N ARG A 497 49.39 20.07 -53.28
CA ARG A 497 48.23 20.51 -54.10
C ARG A 497 47.62 19.38 -54.93
N GLU A 498 48.42 18.43 -55.41
CA GLU A 498 47.93 17.27 -56.17
C GLU A 498 47.21 16.27 -55.24
N LEU A 499 47.70 16.12 -54.00
CA LEU A 499 47.02 15.33 -52.96
C LEU A 499 45.65 15.91 -52.59
N LEU A 500 45.53 17.23 -52.42
CA LEU A 500 44.24 17.87 -52.11
C LEU A 500 43.23 17.68 -53.24
N ALA A 501 43.63 17.86 -54.51
CA ALA A 501 42.77 17.58 -55.65
C ALA A 501 42.38 16.09 -55.75
N HIS A 502 43.28 15.18 -55.37
CA HIS A 502 42.96 13.75 -55.28
C HIS A 502 41.98 13.44 -54.15
N ILE A 503 42.13 14.04 -52.97
CA ILE A 503 41.23 13.87 -51.82
C ILE A 503 39.81 14.34 -52.17
N ASP A 504 39.67 15.47 -52.88
CA ASP A 504 38.36 15.98 -53.32
C ASP A 504 37.62 15.00 -54.25
N TYR A 505 38.35 14.29 -55.12
CA TYR A 505 37.77 13.26 -56.00
C TYR A 505 37.61 11.90 -55.31
N CYS A 506 38.46 11.59 -54.33
CA CYS A 506 38.46 10.32 -53.63
C CYS A 506 37.37 10.28 -52.55
N PHE A 507 37.01 11.41 -51.94
CA PHE A 507 35.93 11.52 -50.94
C PHE A 507 34.56 11.93 -51.49
N ALA A 508 34.48 12.43 -52.73
CA ALA A 508 33.26 12.36 -53.53
C ALA A 508 32.87 10.89 -53.77
#